data_AF-A0A1F3YAS2-F1
#
_entry.id   AF-A0A1F3YAS2-F1
#
_cell.length_a   1.000
_cell.length_b   1.000
_cell.length_c   1.000
_cell.angle_alpha   90.00
_cell.angle_beta   90.00
_cell.angle_gamma   90.00
#
_symmetry.space_group_name_H-M   'P 1'
#
loop_
_entity.id
_entity.type
_entity.pdbx_description
1 polymer ?
#
loop_
_entity_poly.entity_id
_entity_poly.type
_entity_poly.pdbx_seq_one_letter_code
_entity_poly.pdbx_strand_id
1 'polypeptide(L)'
;MKKAALFAMITPVLIFSCLLTGSSEGRADSAKTLIRMKSGPKPQIFCDFKILTNQQDDLTGMGYACTGDGAKEFGVDQPTLFSLGQMSKGVVFMRKFGMTIISLSAPEISAREGGIMKIRYLKNAATQSYGEFFADIQKIGKRWIAYTTPDAGRQAFHEMSVTTYFLGVDKIEIE
;
A
#
# COMPACT_ATOMS: atom_id res chain seq x y z
N MET A 1 -46.78 -23.04 -59.06
CA MET A 1 -46.12 -23.25 -57.75
C MET A 1 -45.06 -22.16 -57.58
N LYS A 2 -45.39 -21.08 -56.85
CA LYS A 2 -44.51 -19.92 -56.64
C LYS A 2 -44.08 -19.91 -55.17
N LYS A 3 -42.77 -19.90 -54.91
CA LYS A 3 -42.17 -19.82 -53.57
C LYS A 3 -42.27 -18.37 -53.08
N ALA A 4 -42.88 -18.16 -51.93
CA ALA A 4 -42.91 -16.87 -51.24
C ALA A 4 -41.61 -16.71 -50.42
N ALA A 5 -40.90 -15.60 -50.65
CA ALA A 5 -39.75 -15.19 -49.85
C ALA A 5 -40.24 -14.34 -48.68
N LEU A 6 -39.94 -14.78 -47.46
CA LEU A 6 -40.27 -14.11 -46.20
C LEU A 6 -39.17 -13.08 -45.90
N PHE A 7 -39.47 -11.79 -46.02
CA PHE A 7 -38.61 -10.70 -45.53
C PHE A 7 -38.98 -10.39 -44.08
N ALA A 8 -38.08 -10.69 -43.14
CA ALA A 8 -38.20 -10.26 -41.75
C ALA A 8 -37.68 -8.81 -41.62
N MET A 9 -38.59 -7.86 -41.35
CA MET A 9 -38.25 -6.52 -40.90
C MET A 9 -37.89 -6.58 -39.41
N ILE A 10 -36.66 -6.19 -39.07
CA ILE A 10 -36.24 -5.96 -37.68
C ILE A 10 -36.33 -4.46 -37.42
N THR A 11 -37.32 -4.06 -36.62
CA THR A 11 -37.46 -2.71 -36.09
C THR A 11 -36.52 -2.54 -34.89
N PRO A 12 -35.61 -1.55 -34.84
CA PRO A 12 -34.89 -1.27 -33.60
C PRO A 12 -35.83 -0.54 -32.63
N VAL A 13 -36.14 -1.21 -31.52
CA VAL A 13 -36.79 -0.61 -30.36
C VAL A 13 -35.79 0.35 -29.71
N LEU A 14 -36.05 1.64 -29.83
CA LEU A 14 -35.42 2.69 -29.03
C LEU A 14 -35.87 2.52 -27.58
N ILE A 15 -35.01 1.93 -26.74
CA ILE A 15 -35.19 1.98 -25.28
C ILE A 15 -34.52 3.26 -24.80
N PHE A 16 -35.37 4.25 -24.52
CA PHE A 16 -35.07 5.42 -23.71
C PHE A 16 -35.05 4.98 -22.24
N SER A 17 -33.88 4.66 -21.69
CA SER A 17 -33.72 4.55 -20.24
C SER A 17 -33.24 5.88 -19.69
N CYS A 18 -34.18 6.58 -19.06
CA CYS A 18 -33.96 7.75 -18.23
C CYS A 18 -32.92 7.51 -17.11
N LEU A 19 -32.14 8.58 -16.87
CA LEU A 19 -31.65 9.05 -15.58
C LEU A 19 -31.16 8.01 -14.56
N LEU A 20 -29.83 8.00 -14.41
CA LEU A 20 -29.21 8.16 -13.08
C LEU A 20 -28.27 9.37 -13.14
N THR A 21 -28.84 10.56 -13.08
CA THR A 21 -28.13 11.72 -12.50
C THR A 21 -27.94 11.42 -11.02
N GLY A 22 -26.76 10.92 -10.68
CA GLY A 22 -26.44 10.54 -9.32
C GLY A 22 -25.07 9.91 -9.18
N SER A 23 -24.11 10.20 -10.06
CA SER A 23 -22.71 10.04 -9.67
C SER A 23 -22.35 11.28 -8.85
N SER A 24 -22.47 11.19 -7.52
CA SER A 24 -21.54 11.94 -6.68
C SER A 24 -20.17 11.73 -7.30
N GLU A 25 -19.50 12.80 -7.71
CA GLU A 25 -18.10 12.74 -8.06
C GLU A 25 -17.36 12.21 -6.82
N GLY A 26 -17.22 10.89 -6.75
CA GLY A 26 -16.32 10.19 -5.84
C GLY A 26 -14.92 10.53 -6.30
N ARG A 27 -14.53 11.77 -6.03
CA ARG A 27 -13.22 12.33 -6.30
C ARG A 27 -12.21 11.40 -5.62
N ALA A 28 -11.40 10.76 -6.45
CA ALA A 28 -10.50 9.69 -6.05
C ALA A 28 -9.50 10.15 -4.99
N ASP A 29 -9.16 9.23 -4.09
CA ASP A 29 -8.11 9.45 -3.10
C ASP A 29 -6.79 9.83 -3.78
N SER A 30 -6.08 10.79 -3.18
CA SER A 30 -4.75 11.19 -3.60
C SER A 30 -3.72 10.33 -2.89
N ALA A 31 -2.79 9.73 -3.64
CA ALA A 31 -1.70 8.93 -3.10
C ALA A 31 -0.45 9.80 -2.89
N LYS A 32 0.04 9.89 -1.65
CA LYS A 32 1.26 10.61 -1.29
C LYS A 32 2.32 9.63 -0.78
N THR A 33 3.53 9.67 -1.33
CA THR A 33 4.65 8.86 -0.80
C THR A 33 5.02 9.35 0.59
N LEU A 34 5.03 8.42 1.56
CA LEU A 34 5.39 8.68 2.94
C LEU A 34 6.84 8.25 3.20
N ILE A 35 7.17 7.01 2.82
CA ILE A 35 8.48 6.40 3.01
C ILE A 35 8.86 5.68 1.72
N ARG A 36 10.08 5.88 1.23
CA ARG A 36 10.69 5.03 0.21
C ARG A 36 11.48 3.92 0.89
N MET A 37 11.20 2.68 0.56
CA MET A 37 11.95 1.52 1.01
C MET A 37 12.78 0.99 -0.15
N LYS A 38 14.10 0.86 0.02
CA LYS A 38 14.97 0.18 -0.95
C LYS A 38 15.49 -1.11 -0.35
N SER A 39 15.53 -2.19 -1.13
CA SER A 39 16.31 -3.36 -0.72
C SER A 39 17.79 -3.13 -1.02
N GLY A 40 18.66 -3.83 -0.28
CA GLY A 40 20.12 -3.75 -0.43
C GLY A 40 20.64 -4.02 -1.87
N PRO A 41 21.97 -4.10 -2.07
CA PRO A 41 22.58 -4.01 -3.41
C PRO A 41 22.09 -5.07 -4.41
N LYS A 42 21.62 -6.25 -3.95
CA LYS A 42 20.90 -7.26 -4.76
C LYS A 42 19.94 -8.10 -3.89
N PRO A 43 18.71 -8.40 -4.35
CA PRO A 43 18.04 -7.75 -5.48
C PRO A 43 17.76 -6.28 -5.16
N GLN A 44 17.74 -5.42 -6.19
CA GLN A 44 17.34 -4.03 -6.03
C GLN A 44 15.83 -3.92 -6.25
N ILE A 45 15.10 -3.69 -5.18
CA ILE A 45 13.66 -3.47 -5.15
C ILE A 45 13.44 -2.11 -4.51
N PHE A 46 12.70 -1.25 -5.18
CA PHE A 46 12.31 0.05 -4.67
C PHE A 46 10.80 0.06 -4.46
N CYS A 47 10.38 0.21 -3.21
CA CYS A 47 9.00 0.24 -2.78
C CYS A 47 8.65 1.61 -2.24
N ASP A 48 7.68 2.30 -2.83
CA ASP A 48 7.14 3.51 -2.23
C ASP A 48 5.97 3.12 -1.32
N PHE A 49 6.15 3.29 -0.01
CA PHE A 49 5.06 3.25 0.95
C PHE A 49 4.30 4.57 0.89
N LYS A 50 3.02 4.50 0.58
CA LYS A 50 2.15 5.63 0.31
C LYS A 50 1.03 5.68 1.32
N ILE A 51 0.62 6.89 1.65
CA ILE A 51 -0.68 7.14 2.28
C ILE A 51 -1.69 7.52 1.20
N LEU A 52 -2.95 7.20 1.46
CA LEU A 52 -4.09 7.62 0.66
C LEU A 52 -4.86 8.66 1.46
N THR A 53 -5.21 9.78 0.82
CA THR A 53 -5.93 10.88 1.47
C THR A 53 -7.14 11.30 0.66
N ASN A 54 -8.22 11.66 1.34
CA ASN A 54 -9.39 12.27 0.71
C ASN A 54 -9.16 13.78 0.39
N GLN A 55 -10.21 14.48 -0.04
CA GLN A 55 -10.14 15.92 -0.38
C GLN A 55 -9.85 16.83 0.82
N GLN A 56 -10.18 16.39 2.03
CA GLN A 56 -9.89 17.08 3.29
C GLN A 56 -8.48 16.77 3.81
N ASP A 57 -7.72 15.99 3.04
CA ASP A 57 -6.37 15.53 3.37
C ASP A 57 -6.34 14.59 4.59
N ASP A 58 -7.48 13.97 4.91
CA ASP A 58 -7.59 12.93 5.95
C ASP A 58 -7.21 11.57 5.37
N LEU A 59 -6.52 10.74 6.14
CA LEU A 59 -6.14 9.39 5.72
C LEU A 59 -7.39 8.54 5.44
N THR A 60 -7.36 7.85 4.32
CA THR A 60 -8.34 6.82 3.95
C THR A 60 -7.71 5.42 3.92
N GLY A 61 -6.39 5.37 3.78
CA GLY A 61 -5.65 4.12 3.75
C GLY A 61 -4.17 4.32 3.51
N MET A 62 -3.51 3.20 3.23
CA MET A 62 -2.09 3.12 2.89
C MET A 62 -1.91 2.15 1.74
N GLY A 63 -0.78 2.22 1.08
CA GLY A 63 -0.46 1.28 0.04
C GLY A 63 1.01 1.23 -0.24
N TYR A 64 1.38 0.32 -1.12
CA TYR A 64 2.72 0.26 -1.63
C TYR A 64 2.72 -0.09 -3.11
N ALA A 65 3.75 0.40 -3.79
CA ALA A 65 4.06 0.00 -5.14
C ALA A 65 5.56 -0.24 -5.21
N CYS A 66 5.95 -1.44 -5.65
CA CYS A 66 7.35 -1.80 -5.77
C CYS A 66 7.74 -2.02 -7.23
N THR A 67 9.01 -1.75 -7.52
CA THR A 67 9.63 -1.96 -8.83
C THR A 67 11.02 -2.59 -8.63
N GLY A 68 11.54 -3.26 -9.66
CA GLY A 68 12.89 -3.84 -9.64
C GLY A 68 12.92 -5.36 -9.81
N ASP A 69 14.12 -5.89 -10.04
CA ASP A 69 14.37 -7.24 -10.58
C ASP A 69 13.96 -8.39 -9.64
N GLY A 70 13.71 -8.11 -8.36
CA GLY A 70 13.26 -9.09 -7.37
C GLY A 70 11.79 -9.01 -6.98
N ALA A 71 11.02 -8.01 -7.46
CA ALA A 71 9.70 -7.71 -6.91
C ALA A 71 8.74 -8.91 -6.92
N LYS A 72 8.74 -9.69 -8.00
CA LYS A 72 7.87 -10.87 -8.15
C LYS A 72 8.21 -12.01 -7.20
N GLU A 73 9.51 -12.25 -6.96
CA GLU A 73 9.96 -13.29 -6.02
C GLU A 73 9.50 -12.99 -4.59
N PHE A 74 9.41 -11.69 -4.25
CA PHE A 74 8.99 -11.20 -2.95
C PHE A 74 7.48 -10.90 -2.85
N GLY A 75 6.72 -11.18 -3.91
CA GLY A 75 5.27 -10.98 -3.97
C GLY A 75 4.84 -9.52 -3.86
N VAL A 76 5.68 -8.59 -4.31
CA VAL A 76 5.43 -7.14 -4.26
C VAL A 76 5.38 -6.49 -5.64
N ASP A 77 5.28 -7.27 -6.71
CA ASP A 77 5.23 -6.81 -8.10
C ASP A 77 3.90 -6.15 -8.49
N GLN A 78 2.88 -6.25 -7.64
CA GLN A 78 1.60 -5.59 -7.83
C GLN A 78 1.38 -4.51 -6.76
N PRO A 79 0.94 -3.30 -7.15
CA PRO A 79 0.52 -2.30 -6.18
C PRO A 79 -0.58 -2.85 -5.29
N THR A 80 -0.44 -2.65 -3.98
CA THR A 80 -1.41 -3.11 -3.01
C THR A 80 -1.86 -1.95 -2.14
N LEU A 81 -3.17 -1.85 -1.93
CA LEU A 81 -3.81 -0.83 -1.10
C LEU A 81 -4.50 -1.49 0.08
N PHE A 82 -4.46 -0.81 1.22
CA PHE A 82 -5.07 -1.22 2.47
C PHE A 82 -5.88 -0.07 3.04
N SER A 83 -7.12 -0.35 3.41
CA SER A 83 -7.92 0.58 4.21
C SER A 83 -7.32 0.74 5.62
N LEU A 84 -7.66 1.83 6.31
CA LEU A 84 -7.27 2.01 7.72
C LEU A 84 -7.70 0.84 8.61
N GLY A 85 -8.89 0.25 8.35
CA GLY A 85 -9.38 -0.91 9.09
C GLY A 85 -8.59 -2.21 8.84
N GLN A 86 -7.90 -2.33 7.71
CA GLN A 86 -6.95 -3.42 7.48
C GLN A 86 -5.61 -3.13 8.17
N MET A 87 -5.12 -1.88 8.06
CA MET A 87 -3.88 -1.46 8.71
C MET A 87 -3.95 -1.61 10.24
N SER A 88 -5.09 -1.33 10.86
CA SER A 88 -5.27 -1.50 12.31
C SER A 88 -5.20 -2.96 12.77
N LYS A 89 -5.57 -3.90 11.90
CA LYS A 89 -5.50 -5.36 12.16
C LYS A 89 -4.15 -5.97 11.79
N GLY A 90 -3.33 -5.23 11.05
CA GLY A 90 -2.06 -5.69 10.51
C GLY A 90 -2.19 -6.30 9.11
N VAL A 91 -1.22 -6.00 8.26
CA VAL A 91 -1.14 -6.43 6.87
C VAL A 91 0.25 -6.99 6.58
N VAL A 92 0.31 -7.91 5.61
CA VAL A 92 1.60 -8.42 5.14
C VAL A 92 2.06 -7.57 3.97
N PHE A 93 3.24 -6.98 4.13
CA PHE A 93 3.85 -6.12 3.11
C PHE A 93 4.70 -6.94 2.14
N MET A 94 5.50 -7.88 2.64
CA MET A 94 6.44 -8.65 1.81
C MET A 94 6.48 -10.11 2.26
N ARG A 95 6.47 -11.03 1.29
CA ARG A 95 6.60 -12.48 1.53
C ARG A 95 7.72 -13.07 0.68
N LYS A 96 8.34 -14.14 1.16
CA LYS A 96 9.25 -14.96 0.34
C LYS A 96 9.10 -16.42 0.73
N PHE A 97 8.89 -17.30 -0.24
CA PHE A 97 8.62 -18.72 -0.03
C PHE A 97 7.51 -19.00 1.02
N GLY A 98 6.44 -18.20 1.00
CA GLY A 98 5.33 -18.29 1.96
C GLY A 98 5.58 -17.66 3.33
N MET A 99 6.84 -17.32 3.66
CA MET A 99 7.19 -16.65 4.92
C MET A 99 6.93 -15.15 4.84
N THR A 100 6.38 -14.56 5.90
CA THR A 100 6.24 -13.11 6.05
C THR A 100 7.60 -12.51 6.38
N ILE A 101 8.15 -11.72 5.46
CA ILE A 101 9.42 -11.02 5.67
C ILE A 101 9.18 -9.70 6.38
N ILE A 102 8.16 -8.96 5.96
CA ILE A 102 7.77 -7.68 6.56
C ILE A 102 6.24 -7.64 6.69
N SER A 103 5.77 -7.25 7.86
CA SER A 103 4.37 -6.93 8.13
C SER A 103 4.26 -5.56 8.78
N LEU A 104 3.16 -4.88 8.50
CA LEU A 104 2.87 -3.53 8.97
C LEU A 104 1.58 -3.56 9.77
N SER A 105 1.52 -2.80 10.87
CA SER A 105 0.28 -2.62 11.63
C SER A 105 0.26 -1.24 12.26
N ALA A 106 -0.91 -0.60 12.30
CA ALA A 106 -1.11 0.68 12.97
C ALA A 106 -2.44 0.66 13.75
N PRO A 107 -2.50 0.02 14.94
CA PRO A 107 -3.75 -0.26 15.64
C PRO A 107 -4.57 0.99 16.00
N GLU A 108 -3.90 2.07 16.35
CA GLU A 108 -4.50 3.32 16.82
C GLU A 108 -4.43 4.44 15.77
N ILE A 109 -4.38 4.07 14.48
CA ILE A 109 -4.28 5.07 13.42
C ILE A 109 -5.57 5.90 13.28
N SER A 110 -5.41 7.22 13.39
CA SER A 110 -6.45 8.22 13.20
C SER A 110 -6.41 8.77 11.77
N ALA A 111 -7.59 8.93 11.16
CA ALA A 111 -7.71 9.57 9.85
C ALA A 111 -7.19 11.02 9.83
N ARG A 112 -7.33 11.75 10.95
CA ARG A 112 -7.00 13.18 11.02
C ARG A 112 -5.59 13.44 11.53
N GLU A 113 -5.14 12.64 12.49
CA GLU A 113 -3.92 12.90 13.25
C GLU A 113 -2.78 11.97 12.84
N GLY A 114 -3.11 10.79 12.28
CA GLY A 114 -2.17 9.71 12.03
C GLY A 114 -2.02 8.80 13.24
N GLY A 115 -0.81 8.29 13.48
CA GLY A 115 -0.53 7.39 14.60
C GLY A 115 0.72 6.53 14.38
N ILE A 116 0.98 5.66 15.35
CA ILE A 116 2.17 4.80 15.33
C ILE A 116 1.94 3.61 14.39
N MET A 117 2.79 3.53 13.38
CA MET A 117 2.96 2.36 12.53
C MET A 117 4.11 1.50 13.06
N LYS A 118 3.81 0.22 13.29
CA LYS A 118 4.77 -0.82 13.63
C LYS A 118 5.13 -1.60 12.37
N ILE A 119 6.43 -1.64 12.07
CA ILE A 119 7.04 -2.44 11.03
C ILE A 119 7.74 -3.62 11.70
N ARG A 120 7.15 -4.81 11.57
CA ARG A 120 7.74 -6.06 12.08
C ARG A 120 8.42 -6.79 10.93
N TYR A 121 9.68 -7.18 11.12
CA TYR A 121 10.49 -7.79 10.08
C TYR A 121 11.15 -9.09 10.58
N LEU A 122 11.27 -10.09 9.71
CA LEU A 122 11.90 -11.37 10.01
C LEU A 122 13.42 -11.21 10.04
N LYS A 123 14.01 -11.16 11.24
CA LYS A 123 15.46 -11.03 11.45
C LYS A 123 16.20 -12.30 11.02
N ASN A 124 15.67 -13.47 11.37
CA ASN A 124 16.28 -14.75 11.06
C ASN A 124 15.21 -15.82 10.82
N ALA A 125 15.15 -16.40 9.62
CA ALA A 125 14.17 -17.44 9.28
C ALA A 125 14.49 -18.79 9.89
N ALA A 126 15.76 -19.11 10.17
CA ALA A 126 16.12 -20.38 10.81
C ALA A 126 15.58 -20.46 12.25
N THR A 127 15.59 -19.33 12.96
CA THR A 127 15.06 -19.24 14.34
C THR A 127 13.69 -18.59 14.44
N GLN A 128 13.11 -18.17 13.31
CA GLN A 128 11.86 -17.40 13.23
C GLN A 128 11.82 -16.18 14.16
N SER A 129 12.97 -15.51 14.33
CA SER A 129 13.05 -14.34 15.18
C SER A 129 12.66 -13.06 14.43
N TYR A 130 11.96 -12.16 15.11
CA TYR A 130 11.46 -10.92 14.51
C TYR A 130 12.03 -9.70 15.21
N GLY A 131 12.33 -8.69 14.41
CA GLY A 131 12.61 -7.33 14.85
C GLY A 131 11.40 -6.45 14.64
N GLU A 132 11.42 -5.31 15.32
CA GLU A 132 10.39 -4.30 15.22
C GLU A 132 11.04 -2.94 15.05
N PHE A 133 10.41 -2.12 14.22
CA PHE A 133 10.74 -0.73 14.00
C PHE A 133 9.43 0.06 14.04
N PHE A 134 9.46 1.24 14.63
CA PHE A 134 8.26 2.05 14.84
C PHE A 134 8.43 3.41 14.16
N ALA A 135 7.37 3.83 13.46
CA ALA A 135 7.28 5.09 12.76
C ALA A 135 6.02 5.81 13.24
N ASP A 136 6.15 7.05 13.70
CA ASP A 136 5.02 7.89 14.05
C ASP A 136 4.61 8.74 12.84
N ILE A 137 3.41 8.49 12.33
CA ILE A 137 2.87 9.16 11.14
C ILE A 137 2.04 10.34 11.61
N GLN A 138 2.40 11.56 11.21
CA GLN A 138 1.74 12.78 11.68
C GLN A 138 1.35 13.71 10.54
N LYS A 139 0.24 14.43 10.73
CA LYS A 139 -0.19 15.53 9.86
C LYS A 139 0.25 16.88 10.45
N ILE A 140 1.11 17.60 9.73
CA ILE A 140 1.52 18.97 10.06
C ILE A 140 1.02 19.90 8.96
N GLY A 141 -0.03 20.65 9.27
CA GLY A 141 -0.76 21.45 8.27
C GLY A 141 -1.38 20.56 7.19
N LYS A 142 -0.84 20.64 5.97
CA LYS A 142 -1.26 19.82 4.79
C LYS A 142 -0.24 18.75 4.39
N ARG A 143 0.73 18.50 5.26
CA ARG A 143 1.84 17.55 5.01
C ARG A 143 1.75 16.39 5.97
N TRP A 144 1.89 15.20 5.43
CA TRP A 144 2.05 13.98 6.20
C TRP A 144 3.53 13.63 6.26
N ILE A 145 4.02 13.31 7.46
CA ILE A 145 5.44 13.05 7.73
C ILE A 145 5.53 11.80 8.60
N ALA A 146 6.50 10.93 8.30
CA ALA A 146 6.89 9.84 9.19
C ALA A 146 8.07 10.29 10.06
N TYR A 147 7.93 10.10 11.37
CA TYR A 147 8.95 10.38 12.37
C TYR A 147 9.44 9.08 13.00
N THR A 148 10.72 8.99 13.32
CA THR A 148 11.19 7.95 14.24
C THR A 148 10.50 8.15 15.58
N THR A 149 10.27 7.07 16.33
CA THR A 149 9.68 7.21 17.67
C THR A 149 10.58 8.03 18.59
N PRO A 150 10.01 8.65 19.67
CA PRO A 150 10.79 9.43 20.63
C PRO A 150 12.02 8.70 21.17
N ASP A 151 11.90 7.40 21.46
CA ASP A 151 13.00 6.56 21.97
C ASP A 151 14.17 6.40 20.99
N ALA A 152 13.91 6.63 19.69
CA ALA A 152 14.91 6.62 18.62
C ALA A 152 15.36 8.04 18.21
N GLY A 153 15.08 9.06 19.04
CA GLY A 153 15.57 10.43 18.84
C GLY A 153 14.68 11.34 17.97
N ARG A 154 13.42 10.96 17.72
CA ARG A 154 12.40 11.68 16.92
C ARG A 154 12.96 12.56 15.80
N GLN A 155 13.16 11.96 14.64
CA GLN A 155 13.60 12.65 13.43
C GLN A 155 12.63 12.35 12.30
N ALA A 156 12.32 13.35 11.48
CA ALA A 156 11.57 13.11 10.25
C ALA A 156 12.43 12.22 9.36
N PHE A 157 11.87 11.13 8.86
CA PHE A 157 12.55 10.27 7.91
C PHE A 157 11.65 9.92 6.73
N HIS A 158 12.28 9.76 5.58
CA HIS A 158 11.59 9.57 4.31
C HIS A 158 12.12 8.36 3.55
N GLU A 159 13.26 7.81 3.97
CA GLU A 159 13.86 6.66 3.32
C GLU A 159 14.25 5.58 4.35
N MET A 160 14.08 4.33 3.92
CA MET A 160 14.45 3.15 4.67
C MET A 160 15.18 2.17 3.74
N SER A 161 16.36 1.74 4.14
CA SER A 161 17.07 0.64 3.48
C SER A 161 16.80 -0.66 4.23
N VAL A 162 16.32 -1.68 3.52
CA VAL A 162 16.11 -3.03 4.06
C VAL A 162 17.07 -4.00 3.37
N THR A 163 18.13 -4.36 4.07
CA THR A 163 19.09 -5.35 3.56
C THR A 163 18.60 -6.74 3.93
N THR A 164 18.20 -7.51 2.91
CA THR A 164 17.82 -8.91 3.06
C THR A 164 18.96 -9.83 2.63
N TYR A 165 19.11 -10.95 3.34
CA TYR A 165 19.98 -12.07 2.97
C TYR A 165 19.15 -13.34 2.80
N PHE A 166 19.81 -14.46 2.51
CA PHE A 166 19.21 -15.74 2.09
C PHE A 166 17.99 -16.17 2.93
N LEU A 167 17.94 -15.82 4.22
CA LEU A 167 16.91 -16.25 5.16
C LEU A 167 16.40 -15.13 6.09
N GLY A 168 16.51 -13.85 5.75
CA GLY A 168 15.98 -12.81 6.64
C GLY A 168 16.42 -11.39 6.30
N VAL A 169 16.04 -10.46 7.17
CA VAL A 169 16.50 -9.07 7.17
C VAL A 169 17.72 -8.97 8.08
N ASP A 170 18.86 -8.66 7.49
CA ASP A 170 20.13 -8.45 8.19
C ASP A 170 20.16 -7.07 8.84
N LYS A 171 19.72 -6.05 8.09
CA LYS A 171 19.77 -4.66 8.54
C LYS A 171 18.59 -3.84 8.04
N ILE A 172 18.12 -2.94 8.89
CA ILE A 172 17.28 -1.80 8.51
C ILE A 172 18.06 -0.54 8.84
N GLU A 173 18.16 0.36 7.85
CA GLU A 173 18.77 1.69 8.01
C GLU A 173 17.75 2.75 7.63
N ILE A 174 17.86 3.91 8.26
CA ILE A 174 17.05 5.09 7.99
C ILE A 174 18.00 6.14 7.45
N GLU A 175 17.60 6.80 6.37
CA GLU A 175 18.36 7.84 5.69
C GLU A 175 17.62 9.19 5.72
#